data_AF-A0A838JXW1-F1
#
_entry.id   AF-A0A838JXW1-F1
#
_cell.length_a   1.000
_cell.length_b   1.000
_cell.length_c   1.000
_cell.angle_alpha   90.00
_cell.angle_beta   90.00
_cell.angle_gamma   90.00
#
_symmetry.space_group_name_H-M   'P 1'
#
loop_
_entity.id
_entity.type
_entity.pdbx_description
1 polymer ?
#
loop_
_entity_poly.entity_id
_entity_poly.type
_entity_poly.pdbx_seq_one_letter_code
_entity_poly.pdbx_strand_id
1 'polypeptide(L)'
;MGKRESYEPGTFCWVDLSTPDSEGAKAFYGGLFGWEFRDDEIPGGVYTMCLGHGDEVAAIVQQDQQPAHWNNYVAVKSAEETASKA
;
A
#
# COMPACT_ATOMS: atom_id res chain seq x y z
N MET A 1 13.15 12.57 -10.57
CA MET A 1 11.70 12.55 -10.87
C MET A 1 11.03 13.47 -9.87
N GLY A 2 10.00 14.24 -10.24
CA GLY A 2 9.30 15.09 -9.26
C GLY A 2 8.51 14.24 -8.26
N LYS A 3 8.51 14.61 -6.98
CA LYS A 3 7.62 14.01 -5.99
C LYS A 3 6.19 14.49 -6.24
N ARG A 4 5.22 13.59 -6.14
CA ARG A 4 3.80 13.92 -6.28
C ARG A 4 3.22 14.17 -4.90
N GLU A 5 2.84 15.43 -4.63
CA GLU A 5 2.32 15.87 -3.34
C GLU A 5 0.78 15.73 -3.23
N SER A 6 0.08 15.54 -4.36
CA SER A 6 -1.37 15.39 -4.39
C SER A 6 -1.86 14.59 -5.60
N TYR A 7 -3.08 14.06 -5.49
CA TYR A 7 -3.79 13.32 -6.52
C TYR A 7 -5.17 13.96 -6.76
N GLU A 8 -5.53 14.17 -8.02
CA GLU A 8 -6.86 14.67 -8.37
C GLU A 8 -7.94 13.61 -8.04
N PRO A 9 -9.10 14.01 -7.50
CA PRO A 9 -10.18 13.07 -7.24
C PRO A 9 -10.55 12.23 -8.46
N GLY A 10 -10.71 10.91 -8.27
CA GLY A 10 -10.98 9.94 -9.33
C GLY A 10 -9.71 9.29 -9.93
N THR A 11 -8.52 9.68 -9.49
CA THR A 11 -7.27 9.02 -9.91
C THR A 11 -6.80 7.97 -8.91
N PHE A 12 -6.20 6.88 -9.38
CA PHE A 12 -5.50 5.94 -8.50
C PHE A 12 -4.35 6.65 -7.80
N CYS A 13 -4.31 6.54 -6.48
CA CYS A 13 -3.39 7.28 -5.64
C CYS A 13 -2.52 6.40 -4.73
N TRP A 14 -2.92 5.16 -4.49
CA TRP A 14 -2.17 4.24 -3.64
C TRP A 14 -2.47 2.78 -3.97
N VAL A 15 -1.55 1.91 -3.60
CA VAL A 15 -1.70 0.45 -3.65
C VAL A 15 -1.06 -0.18 -2.43
N ASP A 16 -1.68 -1.23 -1.91
CA ASP A 16 -1.03 -2.11 -0.93
C ASP A 16 -1.30 -3.58 -1.25
N LEU A 17 -0.36 -4.42 -0.84
CA LEU A 17 -0.50 -5.86 -0.92
C LEU A 17 -1.00 -6.36 0.42
N SER A 18 -2.16 -7.00 0.41
CA SER A 18 -2.60 -7.78 1.55
C SER A 18 -2.25 -9.26 1.33
N THR A 19 -1.50 -9.86 2.26
CA THR A 19 -0.95 -11.22 2.10
C THR A 19 -0.80 -11.94 3.44
N PRO A 20 -0.97 -13.27 3.52
CA PRO A 20 -0.64 -14.03 4.74
C PRO A 20 0.89 -14.19 4.95
N ASP A 21 1.70 -13.93 3.92
CA ASP A 21 3.16 -14.04 3.98
C ASP A 21 3.81 -12.70 3.63
N SER A 22 3.93 -11.84 4.65
CA SER A 22 4.52 -10.51 4.53
C SER A 22 6.03 -10.57 4.26
N GLU A 23 6.75 -11.46 4.95
CA GLU A 23 8.19 -11.65 4.79
C GLU A 23 8.56 -12.21 3.41
N GLY A 24 7.81 -13.20 2.90
CA GLY A 24 7.98 -13.70 1.55
C GLY A 24 7.73 -12.62 0.49
N ALA A 25 6.73 -11.76 0.72
CA ALA A 25 6.48 -10.61 -0.15
C ALA A 25 7.62 -9.58 -0.11
N LYS A 26 8.13 -9.23 1.08
CA LYS A 26 9.30 -8.35 1.24
C LYS A 26 10.50 -8.90 0.46
N ALA A 27 10.80 -10.20 0.62
CA ALA A 27 11.91 -10.84 -0.08
C ALA A 27 11.71 -10.82 -1.61
N PHE A 28 10.50 -11.14 -2.09
CA PHE A 28 10.19 -11.15 -3.51
C PHE A 28 10.28 -9.75 -4.15
N TYR A 29 9.57 -8.77 -3.61
CA TYR A 29 9.54 -7.41 -4.18
C TYR A 29 10.83 -6.64 -3.92
N GLY A 30 11.52 -6.90 -2.82
CA GLY A 30 12.87 -6.40 -2.58
C GLY A 30 13.85 -6.91 -3.64
N GLY A 31 13.81 -8.20 -3.97
CA GLY A 31 14.64 -8.78 -5.03
C GLY A 31 14.28 -8.30 -6.44
N LEU A 32 12.98 -8.11 -6.72
CA LEU A 32 12.50 -7.73 -8.06
C LEU A 32 12.68 -6.24 -8.36
N PHE A 33 12.38 -5.38 -7.40
CA PHE A 33 12.34 -3.93 -7.59
C PHE A 33 13.42 -3.17 -6.82
N GLY A 34 14.19 -3.84 -5.96
CA GLY A 34 15.15 -3.17 -5.09
C GLY A 34 14.48 -2.33 -4.01
N TRP A 35 13.25 -2.68 -3.61
CA TRP A 35 12.53 -1.96 -2.57
C TRP A 35 13.16 -2.17 -1.20
N GLU A 36 13.20 -1.08 -0.43
CA GLU A 36 13.48 -1.09 1.00
C GLU A 36 12.15 -1.09 1.77
N PHE A 37 12.19 -1.48 3.04
CA PHE A 37 10.98 -1.68 3.84
C PHE A 37 11.10 -1.01 5.20
N ARG A 38 10.03 -0.32 5.61
CA ARG A 38 9.87 0.25 6.95
C ARG A 38 8.61 -0.32 7.56
N ASP A 39 8.75 -0.99 8.70
CA ASP A 39 7.62 -1.55 9.43
C ASP A 39 7.09 -0.52 10.43
N ASP A 40 5.79 -0.24 10.32
CA ASP A 40 5.03 0.64 11.21
C ASP A 40 3.98 -0.20 11.96
N GLU A 41 4.00 -0.19 13.30
CA GLU A 41 3.00 -0.91 14.11
C GLU A 41 1.64 -0.23 14.02
N ILE A 42 0.59 -1.01 13.74
CA ILE A 42 -0.80 -0.52 13.65
C ILE A 42 -1.74 -1.40 14.50
N PRO A 43 -2.93 -0.88 14.89
CA PRO A 43 -3.94 -1.73 15.48
C PRO A 43 -4.28 -2.90 14.55
N GLY A 44 -4.02 -4.12 15.01
CA GLY A 44 -4.31 -5.35 14.25
C GLY A 44 -3.15 -5.92 13.44
N GLY A 45 -1.95 -5.33 13.47
CA GLY A 45 -0.78 -5.93 12.82
C GLY A 45 0.37 -4.96 12.52
N VAL A 46 1.15 -5.29 11.50
CA VAL A 46 2.25 -4.46 10.99
C VAL A 46 1.87 -3.95 9.61
N TYR A 47 2.03 -2.65 9.41
CA TYR A 47 1.95 -2.00 8.10
C TYR A 47 3.36 -1.76 7.59
N THR A 48 3.78 -2.49 6.56
CA THR A 48 5.11 -2.31 5.97
C THR A 48 5.03 -1.31 4.83
N MET A 49 5.61 -0.14 5.02
CA MET A 49 5.83 0.82 3.94
C MET A 49 6.96 0.34 3.01
N CYS A 50 6.69 0.30 1.71
CA CYS A 50 7.67 -0.05 0.67
C CYS A 50 8.28 1.22 0.06
N LEU A 51 9.61 1.25 -0.02
CA LEU A 51 10.38 2.40 -0.46
C LEU A 51 11.15 2.06 -1.75
N GLY A 52 10.90 2.80 -2.83
CA GLY A 52 11.68 2.74 -4.07
C GLY A 52 12.55 3.97 -4.18
N HIS A 53 13.88 3.82 -4.12
CA HIS A 53 14.83 4.95 -4.13
C HIS A 53 14.53 6.02 -3.06
N GLY A 54 14.02 5.61 -1.90
CA GLY A 54 13.66 6.50 -0.79
C GLY A 54 12.29 7.18 -0.89
N ASP A 55 11.51 6.89 -1.92
CA ASP A 55 10.12 7.34 -2.07
C ASP A 55 9.14 6.21 -1.70
N GLU A 56 8.03 6.56 -1.07
CA GLU A 56 6.95 5.63 -0.74
C GLU A 56 6.21 5.22 -2.02
N VAL A 57 6.18 3.92 -2.32
CA VAL A 57 5.68 3.39 -3.60
C VAL A 57 4.53 2.39 -3.46
N ALA A 58 4.42 1.73 -2.30
CA ALA A 58 3.39 0.76 -1.98
C ALA A 58 3.43 0.46 -0.47
N ALA A 59 2.54 -0.40 -0.01
CA ALA A 59 2.68 -1.05 1.29
C ALA A 59 2.38 -2.55 1.24
N ILE A 60 2.76 -3.26 2.29
CA ILE A 60 2.39 -4.66 2.55
C ILE A 60 1.70 -4.72 3.90
N VAL A 61 0.57 -5.42 3.96
CA VAL A 61 -0.20 -5.69 5.18
C VAL A 61 -0.37 -7.18 5.34
N GLN A 62 -0.05 -7.70 6.53
CA GLN A 62 -0.30 -9.10 6.82
C GLN A 62 -1.78 -9.33 7.15
N GLN A 63 -2.43 -10.22 6.38
CA GLN A 63 -3.78 -10.71 6.70
C GLN A 63 -3.92 -12.20 6.36
N ASP A 64 -4.67 -12.92 7.20
CA ASP A 64 -4.83 -14.37 7.05
C ASP A 64 -6.22 -14.79 6.52
N GLN A 65 -7.15 -13.83 6.38
CA GLN A 65 -8.56 -14.12 6.10
C GLN A 65 -8.87 -14.35 4.61
N GLN A 66 -8.00 -13.88 3.71
CA GLN A 66 -8.22 -13.93 2.26
C GLN A 66 -6.95 -14.31 1.51
N PRO A 67 -7.06 -14.87 0.29
CA PRO A 67 -5.91 -15.05 -0.60
C PRO A 67 -5.18 -13.72 -0.84
N ALA A 68 -3.87 -13.80 -1.09
CA ALA A 68 -3.06 -12.61 -1.35
C ALA A 68 -3.58 -11.81 -2.56
N HIS A 69 -3.72 -10.49 -2.41
CA HIS A 69 -4.19 -9.59 -3.46
C HIS A 69 -3.70 -8.16 -3.26
N TRP A 70 -3.62 -7.43 -4.36
CA TRP A 70 -3.37 -5.99 -4.36
C TRP A 70 -4.67 -5.20 -4.21
N ASN A 71 -4.72 -4.32 -3.22
CA ASN A 71 -5.74 -3.29 -3.11
C ASN A 71 -5.33 -2.07 -3.93
N ASN A 72 -6.33 -1.40 -4.49
CA ASN A 72 -6.13 -0.17 -5.27
C ASN A 72 -7.01 0.91 -4.68
N TYR A 73 -6.41 2.07 -4.41
CA TYR A 73 -7.09 3.20 -3.79
C TYR A 73 -7.24 4.33 -4.79
N VAL A 74 -8.43 4.95 -4.80
CA VAL A 74 -8.76 6.09 -5.65
C VAL A 74 -8.90 7.33 -4.78
N ALA A 75 -8.25 8.43 -5.17
CA ALA A 75 -8.35 9.69 -4.46
C ALA A 75 -9.78 10.23 -4.51
N VAL A 76 -10.28 10.71 -3.39
CA VAL A 76 -11.61 11.30 -3.25
C VAL A 76 -11.53 12.57 -2.42
N LYS A 77 -12.47 13.50 -2.65
CA LYS A 77 -12.54 14.73 -1.84
C LYS A 77 -12.94 14.45 -0.39
N SER A 78 -13.78 13.44 -0.18
CA SER A 78 -14.24 12.97 1.12
C SER A 78 -14.51 11.47 1.03
N ALA A 79 -13.85 10.69 1.90
CA ALA A 79 -14.06 9.25 1.98
C ALA A 79 -15.49 8.92 2.42
N GLU A 80 -16.02 9.66 3.39
CA GLU A 80 -17.36 9.46 3.94
C GLU A 80 -18.49 9.78 2.94
N GLU A 81 -18.40 10.92 2.25
CA GLU A 81 -19.37 11.27 1.21
C GLU A 81 -19.32 10.31 0.01
N THR A 82 -18.17 9.68 -0.25
CA THR A 82 -18.04 8.71 -1.34
C THR A 82 -18.62 7.37 -0.93
N ALA A 83 -18.29 6.89 0.27
CA ALA A 83 -18.78 5.63 0.80
C ALA A 83 -20.32 5.61 0.94
N SER A 84 -20.93 6.73 1.32
CA SER A 84 -22.40 6.86 1.42
C SER A 84 -23.15 6.78 0.08
N LYS A 85 -22.45 6.81 -1.06
CA LYS A 85 -23.04 6.73 -2.42
C LYS A 85 -22.88 5.35 -3.08
N ALA A 86 -22.18 4.43 -2.43
CA ALA A 86 -21.92 3.08 -2.93
C ALA A 86 -23.10 2.12 -2.72
#